data_AF-A0A2A5CAP0-F1
#
_entry.id   AF-A0A2A5CAP0-F1
#
_cell.length_a   1.000
_cell.length_b   1.000
_cell.length_c   1.000
_cell.angle_alpha   90.00
_cell.angle_beta   90.00
_cell.angle_gamma   90.00
#
_symmetry.space_group_name_H-M   'P 1'
#
loop_
_entity.id
_entity.type
_entity.pdbx_description
1 polymer ?
#
loop_
_entity_poly.entity_id
_entity_poly.type
_entity_poly.pdbx_seq_one_letter_code
_entity_poly.pdbx_strand_id
1 'polypeptide(L)'
;MKTFNRSINKQKGAALLLVIMILFAGFSSMLLASMNNQNYSLKSKIETRRETQDRLVAAKEILLAFSRLFPDSSGITNRLPCPDNDTNDNYPDPTCNTTVATFQGRLPEELNPAGGDNFTFDRISDFYEQLWYAIDPNFHLSSVTTINTVTPATGAFSIDGVGDYVAVIIAPGEEEVDSQDRIGAPDNADNFLEGGNENGTTYVSRYSADPNNFNDQVIGITRSELITPIANRVAEKIKNNLTSYYNVDRYYRDAQPSDYWSCYAQYPKGKSYPRDFTYNNQSYPDAAGKNGVVCLWHTEDEMFEIAMLGDVWYTTDGWNPITTYTNISNTEATVEFDNCNIRYRYKYVSGETVLSYELKTGSGAISC
;
A
#
# COMPACT_ATOMS: atom_id res chain seq x y z
N MET A 1 69.89 -27.92 75.46
CA MET A 1 69.42 -28.81 74.38
C MET A 1 68.66 -27.97 73.36
N LYS A 2 69.25 -27.81 72.16
CA LYS A 2 68.75 -27.20 70.90
C LYS A 2 67.90 -25.92 70.95
N THR A 3 68.56 -24.79 70.71
CA THR A 3 68.00 -23.57 70.12
C THR A 3 67.79 -23.76 68.61
N PHE A 4 66.57 -23.55 68.12
CA PHE A 4 66.26 -23.47 66.68
C PHE A 4 66.30 -22.01 66.24
N ASN A 5 67.29 -21.67 65.41
CA ASN A 5 67.41 -20.37 64.78
C ASN A 5 66.64 -20.41 63.44
N ARG A 6 65.48 -19.76 63.34
CA ARG A 6 64.72 -19.62 62.08
C ARG A 6 65.05 -18.26 61.47
N SER A 7 65.89 -18.24 60.43
CA SER A 7 66.13 -17.04 59.63
C SER A 7 64.87 -16.71 58.83
N ILE A 8 64.21 -15.60 59.17
CA ILE A 8 63.12 -15.04 58.38
C ILE A 8 63.75 -14.34 57.18
N ASN A 9 63.82 -15.05 56.04
CA ASN A 9 64.18 -14.44 54.78
C ASN A 9 63.06 -13.49 54.35
N LYS A 10 63.40 -12.20 54.24
CA LYS A 10 62.53 -11.10 53.84
C LYS A 10 62.05 -11.31 52.39
N GLN A 11 60.89 -11.94 52.19
CA GLN A 11 60.20 -11.99 50.90
C GLN A 11 59.52 -10.64 50.60
N LYS A 12 60.32 -9.59 50.36
CA LYS A 12 59.78 -8.28 49.95
C LYS A 12 59.41 -8.22 48.46
N GLY A 13 59.88 -9.17 47.64
CA GLY A 13 59.63 -9.18 46.19
C GLY A 13 58.24 -9.69 45.78
N ALA A 14 57.76 -10.77 46.40
CA ALA A 14 56.47 -11.39 46.04
C ALA A 14 55.26 -10.50 46.42
N ALA A 15 55.34 -9.82 47.57
CA ALA A 15 54.28 -8.91 48.01
C ALA A 15 54.12 -7.70 47.08
N LEU A 16 55.23 -7.17 46.56
CA LEU A 16 55.21 -6.05 45.62
C LEU A 16 54.57 -6.46 44.28
N LEU A 17 54.91 -7.64 43.77
CA LEU A 17 54.32 -8.18 42.54
C LEU A 17 52.81 -8.38 42.67
N LEU A 18 52.34 -8.88 43.81
CA LEU A 18 50.90 -9.04 44.07
C LEU A 18 50.17 -7.69 44.10
N VAL A 19 50.74 -6.66 44.73
CA VAL A 19 50.14 -5.32 44.76
C VAL A 19 50.08 -4.70 43.37
N ILE A 20 51.14 -4.84 42.57
CA ILE A 20 51.16 -4.35 41.18
C ILE A 20 50.14 -5.09 40.33
N MET A 21 49.98 -6.41 40.51
CA MET A 21 48.99 -7.21 39.79
C MET A 21 47.55 -6.80 40.12
N ILE A 22 47.26 -6.53 41.41
CA ILE A 22 45.96 -6.02 41.85
C ILE A 22 45.69 -4.63 41.27
N LEU A 23 46.69 -3.75 41.25
CA LEU A 23 46.58 -2.41 40.64
C LEU A 23 46.34 -2.49 39.13
N PHE A 24 47.03 -3.39 38.42
CA PHE A 24 46.82 -3.59 36.99
C PHE A 24 45.44 -4.15 36.67
N ALA A 25 44.96 -5.11 37.46
CA ALA A 25 43.62 -5.66 37.30
C ALA A 25 42.54 -4.59 37.57
N GLY A 26 42.72 -3.79 38.63
CA GLY A 26 41.84 -2.67 38.94
C GLY A 26 41.79 -1.61 37.84
N PHE A 27 42.95 -1.16 37.34
CA PHE A 27 43.04 -0.17 36.28
C PHE A 27 42.43 -0.68 34.97
N SER A 28 42.69 -1.94 34.60
CA SER A 28 42.11 -2.57 33.41
C SER A 28 40.57 -2.65 33.50
N SER A 29 40.04 -2.91 34.69
CA SER A 29 38.59 -3.02 34.92
C SER A 29 37.90 -1.66 34.82
N MET A 30 38.52 -0.59 35.33
CA MET A 30 38.02 0.78 35.20
C MET A 30 38.06 1.27 33.75
N LEU A 31 39.11 0.91 32.99
CA LEU A 31 39.24 1.27 31.58
C LEU A 31 38.18 0.58 30.72
N LEU A 32 37.91 -0.71 30.99
CA LEU A 32 36.82 -1.45 30.34
C LEU A 32 35.44 -0.88 30.69
N ALA A 33 35.19 -0.52 31.95
CA ALA A 33 33.94 0.11 32.35
C ALA A 33 33.74 1.49 31.70
N SER A 34 34.81 2.29 31.59
CA SER A 34 34.79 3.59 30.92
C SER A 34 34.52 3.48 29.43
N MET A 35 35.11 2.50 28.74
CA MET A 35 34.85 2.26 27.31
C MET A 35 33.46 1.67 27.06
N ASN A 36 32.96 0.83 27.98
CA ASN A 36 31.62 0.24 27.85
C ASN A 36 30.51 1.29 28.06
N ASN A 37 30.71 2.26 28.95
CA ASN A 37 29.74 3.33 29.19
C ASN A 37 29.56 4.27 28.00
N GLN A 38 30.61 4.51 27.18
CA GLN A 38 30.47 5.29 25.95
C GLN A 38 29.70 4.53 24.85
N ASN A 39 29.78 3.20 24.84
CA ASN A 39 29.04 2.37 23.89
C ASN A 39 27.57 2.17 24.30
N TYR A 40 27.24 2.32 25.59
CA TYR A 40 25.89 2.15 26.09
C TYR A 40 24.93 3.21 25.52
N SER A 41 25.31 4.50 25.53
CA SER A 41 24.46 5.56 25.00
C SER A 41 24.26 5.43 23.48
N LEU A 42 25.31 5.06 22.74
CA LEU A 42 25.20 4.82 21.30
C LEU A 42 24.29 3.61 21.00
N LYS A 43 24.45 2.51 21.75
CA LYS A 43 23.62 1.32 21.60
C LYS A 43 22.15 1.64 21.88
N SER A 44 21.87 2.37 22.94
CA SER A 44 20.50 2.83 23.28
C SER A 44 19.89 3.65 22.15
N LYS A 45 20.62 4.65 21.60
CA LYS A 45 20.11 5.47 20.49
C LYS A 45 19.84 4.67 19.21
N ILE A 46 20.66 3.65 18.92
CA ILE A 46 20.43 2.75 17.79
C ILE A 46 19.19 1.87 18.01
N GLU A 47 18.99 1.37 19.23
CA GLU A 47 17.83 0.56 19.59
C GLU A 47 16.54 1.37 19.50
N THR A 48 16.47 2.56 20.10
CA THR A 48 15.30 3.45 19.97
C THR A 48 14.99 3.76 18.51
N ARG A 49 16.00 4.16 17.71
CA ARG A 49 15.79 4.49 16.30
C ARG A 49 15.19 3.31 15.51
N ARG A 50 15.64 2.09 15.81
CA ARG A 50 15.12 0.87 15.19
C ARG A 50 13.66 0.63 15.60
N GLU A 51 13.33 0.78 16.87
CA GLU A 51 11.96 0.65 17.36
C GLU A 51 11.03 1.68 16.71
N THR A 52 11.46 2.95 16.58
CA THR A 52 10.72 3.98 15.85
C THR A 52 10.49 3.58 14.39
N GLN A 53 11.50 3.04 13.72
CA GLN A 53 11.36 2.58 12.33
C GLN A 53 10.37 1.42 12.21
N ASP A 54 10.39 0.47 13.14
CA ASP A 54 9.45 -0.65 13.18
C ASP A 54 8.01 -0.14 13.40
N ARG A 55 7.81 0.88 14.25
CA ARG A 55 6.52 1.55 14.45
C ARG A 55 6.02 2.28 13.21
N LEU A 56 6.89 3.01 12.51
CA LEU A 56 6.56 3.66 11.24
C LEU A 56 6.09 2.65 10.18
N VAL A 57 6.77 1.50 10.09
CA VAL A 57 6.36 0.41 9.19
C VAL A 57 5.01 -0.18 9.62
N ALA A 58 4.80 -0.43 10.91
CA ALA A 58 3.52 -0.94 11.42
C ALA A 58 2.37 0.03 11.12
N ALA A 59 2.57 1.34 11.35
CA ALA A 59 1.59 2.37 11.04
C ALA A 59 1.24 2.41 9.54
N LYS A 60 2.26 2.34 8.68
CA LYS A 60 2.08 2.24 7.23
C LYS A 60 1.24 1.03 6.82
N GLU A 61 1.53 -0.15 7.36
CA GLU A 61 0.78 -1.36 7.03
C GLU A 61 -0.66 -1.30 7.54
N ILE A 62 -0.91 -0.73 8.72
CA ILE A 62 -2.27 -0.51 9.25
C ILE A 62 -3.05 0.42 8.32
N LEU A 63 -2.47 1.54 7.90
CA LEU A 63 -3.12 2.47 6.96
C LEU A 63 -3.43 1.82 5.61
N LEU A 64 -2.50 1.03 5.07
CA LEU A 64 -2.72 0.26 3.85
C LEU A 64 -3.77 -0.85 4.04
N ALA A 65 -3.87 -1.46 5.22
CA ALA A 65 -4.88 -2.47 5.52
C ALA A 65 -6.26 -1.81 5.65
N PHE A 66 -6.34 -0.67 6.33
CA PHE A 66 -7.55 0.13 6.46
C PHE A 66 -8.13 0.50 5.09
N SER A 67 -7.31 1.04 4.18
CA SER A 67 -7.78 1.45 2.85
C SER A 67 -8.31 0.29 2.00
N ARG A 68 -7.82 -0.94 2.25
CA ARG A 68 -8.26 -2.17 1.59
C ARG A 68 -9.56 -2.73 2.17
N LEU A 69 -9.72 -2.63 3.49
CA LEU A 69 -10.82 -3.24 4.23
C LEU A 69 -12.02 -2.31 4.43
N PHE A 70 -11.87 -1.01 4.14
CA PHE A 70 -12.98 -0.07 4.18
C PHE A 70 -14.10 -0.52 3.21
N PRO A 71 -15.37 -0.57 3.67
CA PRO A 71 -16.44 -1.25 2.95
C PRO A 71 -16.83 -0.58 1.63
N ASP A 72 -17.12 -1.41 0.63
CA ASP A 72 -17.61 -1.00 -0.70
C ASP A 72 -19.01 -0.39 -0.67
N SER A 73 -19.74 -0.51 0.45
CA SER A 73 -21.14 -0.07 0.55
C SER A 73 -21.31 1.44 0.34
N SER A 74 -20.24 2.21 0.50
CA SER A 74 -20.20 3.64 0.21
C SER A 74 -19.75 3.96 -1.22
N GLY A 75 -19.39 2.96 -2.04
CA GLY A 75 -18.81 3.16 -3.37
C GLY A 75 -17.45 3.86 -3.32
N ILE A 76 -16.78 3.81 -2.17
CA ILE A 76 -15.58 4.57 -1.86
C ILE A 76 -14.53 3.58 -1.34
N THR A 77 -13.61 3.20 -2.22
CA THR A 77 -12.46 2.36 -1.88
C THR A 77 -11.18 3.18 -1.97
N ASN A 78 -10.07 2.70 -1.39
CA ASN A 78 -8.71 3.22 -1.69
C ASN A 78 -8.42 4.57 -1.08
N ARG A 79 -9.07 4.84 0.04
CA ARG A 79 -8.93 6.10 0.76
C ARG A 79 -8.32 5.85 2.13
N LEU A 80 -7.56 6.83 2.56
CA LEU A 80 -6.90 6.85 3.86
C LEU A 80 -7.67 7.78 4.81
N PRO A 81 -7.59 7.54 6.13
CA PRO A 81 -8.24 8.39 7.12
C PRO A 81 -7.61 9.78 7.13
N CYS A 82 -8.34 10.76 7.65
CA CYS A 82 -7.78 12.07 7.93
C CYS A 82 -6.84 12.01 9.14
N PRO A 83 -5.84 12.90 9.22
CA PRO A 83 -5.11 13.12 10.45
C PRO A 83 -6.07 13.52 11.57
N ASP A 84 -5.65 13.26 12.80
CA ASP A 84 -6.26 13.80 14.00
C ASP A 84 -5.65 15.18 14.26
N ASN A 85 -6.45 16.24 14.10
CA ASN A 85 -6.01 17.62 14.36
C ASN A 85 -6.51 18.16 15.70
N ASP A 86 -7.08 17.30 16.55
CA ASP A 86 -7.51 17.69 17.88
C ASP A 86 -6.84 16.84 18.97
N THR A 87 -6.88 17.31 20.22
CA THR A 87 -6.25 16.60 21.36
C THR A 87 -7.21 15.67 22.09
N ASN A 88 -8.48 15.59 21.65
CA ASN A 88 -9.57 15.26 22.55
C ASN A 88 -10.10 13.85 22.40
N ASP A 89 -9.97 13.23 21.22
CA ASP A 89 -10.58 11.93 20.98
C ASP A 89 -9.65 10.84 20.40
N ASN A 90 -8.47 11.19 19.87
CA ASN A 90 -7.51 10.28 19.25
C ASN A 90 -8.03 9.57 17.98
N TYR A 91 -9.12 10.08 17.39
CA TYR A 91 -9.75 9.51 16.19
C TYR A 91 -9.42 10.35 14.95
N PRO A 92 -9.55 9.76 13.74
CA PRO A 92 -9.43 10.55 12.53
C PRO A 92 -10.53 11.60 12.46
N ASP A 93 -10.15 12.81 12.07
CA ASP A 93 -11.13 13.87 11.81
C ASP A 93 -12.14 13.42 10.72
N PRO A 94 -13.43 13.77 10.85
CA PRO A 94 -14.44 13.43 9.86
C PRO A 94 -14.20 14.13 8.52
N THR A 95 -13.54 15.28 8.57
CA THR A 95 -13.18 16.08 7.40
C THR A 95 -11.73 16.47 7.49
N CYS A 96 -10.98 16.17 6.45
CA CYS A 96 -9.63 16.69 6.34
C CYS A 96 -9.69 18.18 6.00
N ASN A 97 -8.57 18.88 6.17
CA ASN A 97 -8.37 20.17 5.53
C ASN A 97 -8.54 20.02 3.99
N THR A 98 -8.59 21.10 3.22
CA THR A 98 -8.74 21.03 1.74
C THR A 98 -7.54 21.59 0.99
N THR A 99 -6.57 22.17 1.70
CA THR A 99 -5.32 22.69 1.12
C THR A 99 -4.11 21.84 1.50
N VAL A 100 -3.36 21.35 0.52
CA VAL A 100 -2.21 20.42 0.69
C VAL A 100 -1.22 20.88 1.77
N ALA A 101 -0.98 22.19 1.88
CA ALA A 101 -0.08 22.80 2.87
C ALA A 101 -0.63 22.85 4.31
N THR A 102 -1.66 22.06 4.63
CA THR A 102 -2.31 22.03 5.95
C THR A 102 -2.92 20.65 6.26
N PHE A 103 -2.54 19.61 5.49
CA PHE A 103 -3.07 18.25 5.64
C PHE A 103 -2.24 17.39 6.60
N GLN A 104 -1.56 18.04 7.54
CA GLN A 104 -0.71 17.39 8.51
C GLN A 104 -1.32 17.55 9.89
N GLY A 105 -1.40 16.45 10.62
CA GLY A 105 -1.83 16.38 12.00
C GLY A 105 -1.22 15.16 12.67
N ARG A 106 -1.78 14.76 13.80
CA ARG A 106 -1.38 13.53 14.46
C ARG A 106 -1.89 12.33 13.67
N LEU A 107 -1.16 11.23 13.73
CA LEU A 107 -1.70 9.95 13.33
C LEU A 107 -2.77 9.57 14.36
N PRO A 108 -4.00 9.24 13.92
CA PRO A 108 -5.04 8.74 14.82
C PRO A 108 -4.55 7.51 15.58
N GLU A 109 -4.98 7.31 16.84
CA GLU A 109 -4.61 6.10 17.59
C GLU A 109 -5.52 4.91 17.26
N GLU A 110 -6.73 5.20 16.78
CA GLU A 110 -7.75 4.20 16.49
C GLU A 110 -8.45 4.48 15.15
N LEU A 111 -8.57 3.45 14.31
CA LEU A 111 -9.33 3.50 13.06
C LEU A 111 -10.45 2.48 13.11
N ASN A 112 -11.68 2.94 12.90
CA ASN A 112 -12.84 2.07 12.82
C ASN A 112 -13.28 1.92 11.34
N PRO A 113 -12.93 0.81 10.66
CA PRO A 113 -13.50 0.52 9.35
C PRO A 113 -14.99 0.22 9.56
N ALA A 114 -15.87 0.95 8.88
CA ALA A 114 -17.32 0.77 9.06
C ALA A 114 -17.73 -0.71 8.87
N GLY A 115 -18.03 -1.41 9.97
CA GLY A 115 -18.44 -2.82 9.96
C GLY A 115 -17.33 -3.86 10.21
N GLY A 116 -16.14 -3.46 10.65
CA GLY A 116 -15.04 -4.36 11.04
C GLY A 116 -14.52 -4.15 12.47
N ASP A 117 -13.45 -4.87 12.80
CA ASP A 117 -12.69 -4.66 14.04
C ASP A 117 -11.86 -3.36 13.94
N ASN A 118 -11.69 -2.68 15.07
CA ASN A 118 -10.89 -1.46 15.11
C ASN A 118 -9.41 -1.78 14.89
N PHE A 119 -8.73 -0.99 14.05
CA PHE A 119 -7.28 -0.99 14.00
C PHE A 119 -6.76 -0.03 15.07
N THR A 120 -5.92 -0.54 15.95
CA THR A 120 -5.22 0.27 16.95
C THR A 120 -3.76 0.40 16.53
N PHE A 121 -3.23 1.61 16.60
CA PHE A 121 -1.79 1.81 16.50
C PHE A 121 -1.14 1.50 17.84
N ASP A 122 0.09 0.97 17.81
CA ASP A 122 0.86 0.79 19.04
C ASP A 122 1.13 2.16 19.65
N ARG A 123 0.40 2.46 20.72
CA ARG A 123 0.51 3.73 21.42
C ARG A 123 1.86 3.82 22.08
N ILE A 124 2.49 4.97 21.91
CA ILE A 124 3.67 5.33 22.66
C ILE A 124 3.18 5.92 23.97
N SER A 125 3.68 5.41 25.10
CA SER A 125 3.17 5.79 26.43
C SER A 125 3.28 7.28 26.72
N ASP A 126 4.17 7.95 25.99
CA ASP A 126 4.55 9.33 26.23
C ASP A 126 4.04 10.18 25.07
N PHE A 127 3.22 11.17 25.42
CA PHE A 127 2.58 12.12 24.51
C PHE A 127 3.57 12.84 23.55
N TYR A 128 4.85 12.85 23.91
CA TYR A 128 5.95 13.50 23.18
C TYR A 128 6.43 12.73 21.95
N GLU A 129 6.00 11.49 21.78
CA GLU A 129 6.44 10.60 20.71
C GLU A 129 5.31 10.26 19.70
N GLN A 130 4.12 10.87 19.82
CA GLN A 130 3.02 10.58 18.90
C GLN A 130 3.44 10.83 17.44
N LEU A 131 3.08 9.88 16.57
CA LEU A 131 3.39 9.98 15.15
C LEU A 131 2.57 11.12 14.52
N TRP A 132 3.20 11.84 13.61
CA TRP A 132 2.56 12.80 12.73
C TRP A 132 2.23 12.15 11.39
N TYR A 133 1.21 12.69 10.74
CA TYR A 133 0.64 12.10 9.54
C TYR A 133 0.15 13.19 8.60
N ALA A 134 0.58 13.08 7.34
CA ALA A 134 0.14 13.93 6.25
C ALA A 134 -0.50 13.10 5.14
N ILE A 135 -1.59 13.61 4.55
CA ILE A 135 -2.36 12.90 3.51
C ILE A 135 -2.69 13.80 2.30
N ASP A 136 -2.61 13.23 1.10
CA ASP A 136 -2.97 13.92 -0.13
C ASP A 136 -4.49 14.19 -0.19
N PRO A 137 -4.92 15.42 -0.54
CA PRO A 137 -6.34 15.79 -0.66
C PRO A 137 -7.17 14.90 -1.60
N ASN A 138 -6.55 14.19 -2.52
CA ASN A 138 -7.29 13.31 -3.44
C ASN A 138 -7.52 11.91 -2.86
N PHE A 139 -6.78 11.52 -1.83
CA PHE A 139 -6.73 10.15 -1.31
C PHE A 139 -7.34 9.99 0.09
N HIS A 140 -7.93 11.03 0.67
CA HIS A 140 -8.63 10.93 1.96
C HIS A 140 -10.08 10.49 1.83
N LEU A 141 -10.64 9.89 2.89
CA LEU A 141 -12.00 9.30 2.94
C LEU A 141 -13.13 10.23 2.46
N SER A 142 -13.05 11.51 2.80
CA SER A 142 -14.06 12.52 2.42
C SER A 142 -13.84 13.15 1.05
N SER A 143 -12.80 12.72 0.32
CA SER A 143 -12.54 13.20 -1.04
C SER A 143 -13.54 12.58 -2.03
N VAL A 144 -13.96 13.37 -3.01
CA VAL A 144 -14.83 12.92 -4.11
C VAL A 144 -14.03 12.57 -5.36
N THR A 145 -12.70 12.70 -5.32
CA THR A 145 -11.82 12.39 -6.46
C THR A 145 -11.89 10.90 -6.76
N THR A 146 -12.13 10.56 -8.03
CA THR A 146 -12.03 9.18 -8.51
C THR A 146 -10.60 8.67 -8.34
N ILE A 147 -10.44 7.49 -7.73
CA ILE A 147 -9.13 6.87 -7.50
C ILE A 147 -9.03 5.58 -8.32
N ASN A 148 -8.15 5.60 -9.31
CA ASN A 148 -7.82 4.49 -10.19
C ASN A 148 -6.38 4.63 -10.71
N THR A 149 -5.96 3.73 -11.60
CA THR A 149 -4.56 3.65 -12.06
C THR A 149 -4.12 4.85 -12.90
N VAL A 150 -5.05 5.71 -13.32
CA VAL A 150 -4.78 6.93 -14.11
C VAL A 150 -5.02 8.20 -13.30
N THR A 151 -5.94 8.17 -12.35
CA THR A 151 -6.41 9.36 -11.60
C THR A 151 -6.39 9.10 -10.11
N PRO A 152 -5.79 9.99 -9.30
CA PRO A 152 -4.84 11.03 -9.69
C PRO A 152 -3.59 10.46 -10.36
N ALA A 153 -2.99 11.22 -11.27
CA ALA A 153 -1.81 10.77 -12.00
C ALA A 153 -0.56 10.67 -11.12
N THR A 154 -0.49 11.46 -10.04
CA THR A 154 0.63 11.50 -9.10
C THR A 154 0.13 11.81 -7.69
N GLY A 155 0.83 11.31 -6.68
CA GLY A 155 0.70 11.79 -5.30
C GLY A 155 1.28 13.20 -5.10
N ALA A 156 0.76 13.92 -4.11
CA ALA A 156 1.10 15.31 -3.81
C ALA A 156 2.45 15.49 -3.08
N PHE A 157 2.99 14.44 -2.47
CA PHE A 157 4.15 14.55 -1.59
C PHE A 157 5.44 14.01 -2.20
N SER A 158 6.56 14.50 -1.67
CA SER A 158 7.90 14.00 -1.93
C SER A 158 8.70 13.78 -0.66
N ILE A 159 9.58 12.78 -0.66
CA ILE A 159 10.56 12.51 0.39
C ILE A 159 11.95 12.52 -0.25
N ASP A 160 12.85 13.38 0.23
CA ASP A 160 14.21 13.54 -0.30
C ASP A 160 14.24 13.81 -1.83
N GLY A 161 13.22 14.50 -2.34
CA GLY A 161 13.05 14.80 -3.76
C GLY A 161 12.47 13.66 -4.61
N VAL A 162 12.17 12.50 -4.01
CA VAL A 162 11.42 11.41 -4.66
C VAL A 162 9.93 11.70 -4.47
N GLY A 163 9.17 11.85 -5.56
CA GLY A 163 7.73 12.16 -5.52
C GLY A 163 6.81 10.93 -5.51
N ASP A 164 5.53 11.17 -5.81
CA ASP A 164 4.45 10.16 -5.93
C ASP A 164 4.05 9.49 -4.60
N TYR A 165 4.18 10.23 -3.49
CA TYR A 165 3.64 9.84 -2.20
C TYR A 165 2.25 10.44 -1.97
N VAL A 166 1.33 9.61 -1.50
CA VAL A 166 -0.06 9.97 -1.17
C VAL A 166 -0.27 10.19 0.32
N ALA A 167 0.68 9.73 1.14
CA ALA A 167 0.75 10.03 2.54
C ALA A 167 2.19 9.94 3.05
N VAL A 168 2.47 10.65 4.14
CA VAL A 168 3.74 10.62 4.87
C VAL A 168 3.44 10.44 6.35
N ILE A 169 4.15 9.52 6.99
CA ILE A 169 4.10 9.27 8.43
C ILE A 169 5.45 9.68 8.99
N ILE A 170 5.43 10.48 10.04
CA ILE A 170 6.61 11.14 10.59
C ILE A 170 6.67 10.81 12.07
N ALA A 171 7.81 10.33 12.52
CA ALA A 171 8.11 10.17 13.92
C ALA A 171 9.04 11.30 14.36
N PRO A 172 8.62 12.16 15.30
CA PRO A 172 9.52 13.11 15.92
C PRO A 172 10.59 12.32 16.69
N GLY A 173 11.81 12.83 16.81
CA GLY A 173 12.80 12.18 17.65
C GLY A 173 12.45 12.27 19.14
N GLU A 174 13.03 11.38 19.94
CA GLU A 174 12.76 11.26 21.39
C GLU A 174 13.16 12.52 22.18
N GLU A 175 14.27 13.15 21.80
CA GLU A 175 14.79 14.36 22.46
C GLU A 175 14.25 15.61 21.74
N GLU A 176 13.74 16.59 22.50
CA GLU A 176 13.47 17.93 21.96
C GLU A 176 14.77 18.52 21.41
N VAL A 177 14.72 19.03 20.19
CA VAL A 177 15.84 19.73 19.56
C VAL A 177 15.49 21.20 19.35
N ASP A 178 16.53 22.04 19.40
CA ASP A 178 16.42 23.49 19.25
C ASP A 178 15.39 24.14 20.20
N SER A 179 14.35 24.80 19.66
CA SER A 179 13.34 25.56 20.40
C SER A 179 11.97 24.88 20.47
N GLN A 180 11.93 23.56 20.30
CA GLN A 180 10.69 22.79 20.42
C GLN A 180 10.02 22.97 21.78
N ASP A 181 8.70 23.20 21.77
CA ASP A 181 7.86 23.27 22.98
C ASP A 181 6.68 22.30 22.83
N ARG A 182 6.96 21.01 23.05
CA ARG A 182 5.98 19.92 22.88
C ARG A 182 4.86 19.97 23.93
N ILE A 183 5.09 20.66 25.05
CA ILE A 183 4.14 20.79 26.15
C ILE A 183 3.21 21.99 25.94
N GLY A 184 3.77 23.14 25.58
CA GLY A 184 3.04 24.41 25.54
C GLY A 184 2.07 24.55 24.37
N ALA A 185 2.36 23.88 23.25
CA ALA A 185 1.48 23.88 22.07
C ALA A 185 1.53 22.51 21.37
N PRO A 186 0.77 21.54 21.88
CA PRO A 186 0.98 20.15 21.52
C PRO A 186 0.40 19.76 20.15
N ASP A 187 -0.43 20.61 19.54
CA ASP A 187 -1.04 20.38 18.22
C ASP A 187 -0.34 21.11 17.08
N ASN A 188 0.79 21.76 17.38
CA ASN A 188 1.56 22.45 16.38
C ASN A 188 2.74 21.58 15.94
N ALA A 189 2.74 21.17 14.67
CA ALA A 189 3.83 20.38 14.08
C ALA A 189 5.20 21.05 14.24
N ASP A 190 5.25 22.38 14.19
CA ASP A 190 6.48 23.16 14.38
C ASP A 190 7.16 22.92 15.74
N ASN A 191 6.42 22.40 16.73
CA ASN A 191 6.95 22.10 18.05
C ASN A 191 7.49 20.68 18.19
N PHE A 192 7.36 19.84 17.16
CA PHE A 192 7.74 18.42 17.20
C PHE A 192 8.65 18.01 16.05
N LEU A 193 8.52 18.67 14.90
CA LEU A 193 9.19 18.30 13.66
C LEU A 193 10.24 19.35 13.29
N GLU A 194 11.19 18.98 12.43
CA GLU A 194 12.27 19.86 12.00
C GLU A 194 12.59 19.75 10.49
N GLY A 195 13.40 20.69 10.01
CA GLY A 195 14.07 20.58 8.72
C GLY A 195 13.15 20.65 7.49
N GLY A 196 11.95 21.21 7.65
CA GLY A 196 10.94 21.28 6.59
C GLY A 196 9.83 20.22 6.68
N ASN A 197 9.89 19.32 7.68
CA ASN A 197 8.84 18.33 7.91
C ASN A 197 7.62 18.89 8.66
N GLU A 198 7.69 20.13 9.15
CA GLU A 198 6.65 20.78 9.95
C GLU A 198 5.44 21.15 9.11
N ASN A 199 5.65 21.42 7.81
CA ASN A 199 4.57 21.72 6.88
C ASN A 199 4.99 21.57 5.41
N GLY A 200 4.03 21.26 4.54
CA GLY A 200 4.11 21.45 3.10
C GLY A 200 3.91 20.17 2.32
N THR A 201 4.74 19.99 1.28
CA THR A 201 4.67 18.83 0.38
C THR A 201 6.01 18.13 0.19
N THR A 202 7.06 18.66 0.81
CA THR A 202 8.43 18.19 0.64
C THR A 202 8.97 17.83 2.00
N TYR A 203 9.15 16.54 2.21
CA TYR A 203 9.65 15.96 3.44
C TYR A 203 11.09 15.48 3.22
N VAL A 204 11.84 15.39 4.31
CA VAL A 204 13.25 14.97 4.28
C VAL A 204 13.51 13.91 5.34
N SER A 205 14.33 12.92 4.99
CA SER A 205 14.83 11.93 5.96
C SER A 205 16.16 12.34 6.60
N ARG A 206 16.73 13.45 6.11
CA ARG A 206 17.99 14.04 6.58
C ARG A 206 18.00 15.53 6.30
N TYR A 207 18.53 16.30 7.23
CA TYR A 207 18.69 17.74 7.05
C TYR A 207 20.18 18.12 7.07
N SER A 208 20.76 18.33 5.88
CA SER A 208 22.20 18.62 5.77
C SER A 208 22.59 20.04 6.20
N ALA A 209 21.63 20.97 6.21
CA ALA A 209 21.88 22.34 6.63
C ALA A 209 22.06 22.45 8.15
N ASP A 210 21.36 21.61 8.93
CA ASP A 210 21.54 21.50 10.38
C ASP A 210 21.36 20.05 10.87
N PRO A 211 22.37 19.19 10.71
CA PRO A 211 22.26 17.78 11.08
C PRO A 211 22.27 17.53 12.59
N ASN A 212 22.60 18.54 13.41
CA ASN A 212 22.63 18.38 14.87
C ASN A 212 21.26 18.63 15.51
N ASN A 213 20.40 19.40 14.83
CA ASN A 213 19.04 19.72 15.27
C ASN A 213 17.99 19.09 14.34
N PHE A 214 18.26 17.87 13.89
CA PHE A 214 17.34 17.10 13.06
C PHE A 214 17.33 15.65 13.53
N ASN A 215 16.17 15.19 14.01
CA ASN A 215 16.02 13.83 14.51
C ASN A 215 14.74 13.12 14.03
N ASP A 216 13.94 13.78 13.19
CA ASP A 216 12.79 13.19 12.52
C ASP A 216 13.13 11.92 11.72
N GLN A 217 12.16 10.99 11.71
CA GLN A 217 12.15 9.84 10.83
C GLN A 217 10.87 9.83 10.01
N VAL A 218 10.98 9.61 8.71
CA VAL A 218 9.85 9.66 7.77
C VAL A 218 9.70 8.34 7.02
N ILE A 219 8.46 7.92 6.82
CA ILE A 219 8.10 6.87 5.86
C ILE A 219 6.93 7.36 5.01
N GLY A 220 6.99 7.10 3.71
CA GLY A 220 5.93 7.46 2.78
C GLY A 220 5.07 6.26 2.39
N ILE A 221 3.80 6.52 2.07
CA ILE A 221 2.92 5.63 1.33
C ILE A 221 2.88 6.13 -0.11
N THR A 222 3.38 5.34 -1.05
CA THR A 222 3.34 5.70 -2.46
C THR A 222 1.95 5.48 -3.03
N ARG A 223 1.64 6.20 -4.12
CA ARG A 223 0.43 5.93 -4.91
C ARG A 223 0.36 4.47 -5.35
N SER A 224 1.50 3.90 -5.74
CA SER A 224 1.59 2.53 -6.22
C SER A 224 1.25 1.47 -5.16
N GLU A 225 1.70 1.67 -3.92
CA GLU A 225 1.40 0.79 -2.79
C GLU A 225 -0.09 0.81 -2.44
N LEU A 226 -0.72 1.98 -2.61
CA LEU A 226 -2.14 2.13 -2.39
C LEU A 226 -2.94 1.48 -3.52
N ILE A 227 -2.65 1.78 -4.80
CA ILE A 227 -3.47 1.42 -5.98
C ILE A 227 -3.30 -0.03 -6.44
N THR A 228 -2.09 -0.57 -6.36
CA THR A 228 -1.77 -1.92 -6.89
C THR A 228 -2.66 -3.03 -6.30
N PRO A 229 -2.87 -3.13 -4.97
CA PRO A 229 -3.76 -4.13 -4.40
C PRO A 229 -5.20 -4.05 -4.91
N ILE A 230 -5.64 -2.88 -5.36
CA ILE A 230 -7.02 -2.67 -5.80
C ILE A 230 -7.19 -3.07 -7.24
N ALA A 231 -6.18 -2.82 -8.10
CA ALA A 231 -6.18 -3.39 -9.44
C ALA A 231 -6.35 -4.92 -9.38
N ASN A 232 -5.74 -5.59 -8.40
CA ASN A 232 -5.98 -7.01 -8.15
C ASN A 232 -7.43 -7.30 -7.74
N ARG A 233 -7.98 -6.54 -6.79
CA ARG A 233 -9.37 -6.67 -6.34
C ARG A 233 -10.38 -6.47 -7.48
N VAL A 234 -10.14 -5.47 -8.34
CA VAL A 234 -10.93 -5.20 -9.54
C VAL A 234 -10.83 -6.39 -10.50
N ALA A 235 -9.63 -6.92 -10.73
CA ALA A 235 -9.45 -8.10 -11.57
C ALA A 235 -10.19 -9.34 -11.03
N GLU A 236 -10.22 -9.53 -9.71
CA GLU A 236 -11.01 -10.57 -9.04
C GLU A 236 -12.52 -10.32 -9.17
N LYS A 237 -12.96 -9.07 -9.13
CA LYS A 237 -14.37 -8.74 -9.34
C LYS A 237 -14.81 -9.04 -10.77
N ILE A 238 -13.99 -8.65 -11.75
CA ILE A 238 -14.18 -9.00 -13.17
C ILE A 238 -14.25 -10.52 -13.34
N LYS A 239 -13.36 -11.27 -12.69
CA LYS A 239 -13.39 -12.75 -12.68
C LYS A 239 -14.75 -13.29 -12.25
N ASN A 240 -15.28 -12.78 -11.14
CA ASN A 240 -16.55 -13.25 -10.58
C ASN A 240 -17.73 -12.91 -11.50
N ASN A 241 -17.72 -11.71 -12.07
CA ASN A 241 -18.76 -11.26 -13.01
C ASN A 241 -18.76 -12.07 -14.30
N LEU A 242 -17.58 -12.30 -14.89
CA LEU A 242 -17.42 -13.19 -16.05
C LEU A 242 -17.86 -14.62 -15.71
N THR A 243 -17.49 -15.14 -14.54
CA THR A 243 -17.93 -16.48 -14.09
C THR A 243 -19.45 -16.58 -13.99
N SER A 244 -20.09 -15.55 -13.42
CA SER A 244 -21.55 -15.48 -13.31
C SER A 244 -22.20 -15.46 -14.69
N TYR A 245 -21.76 -14.55 -15.55
CA TYR A 245 -22.20 -14.42 -16.93
C TYR A 245 -22.09 -15.75 -17.68
N TYR A 246 -20.91 -16.37 -17.68
CA TYR A 246 -20.70 -17.65 -18.37
C TYR A 246 -21.45 -18.82 -17.74
N ASN A 247 -21.84 -18.76 -16.46
CA ASN A 247 -22.64 -19.82 -15.84
C ASN A 247 -24.13 -19.70 -16.15
N VAL A 248 -24.66 -18.48 -16.27
CA VAL A 248 -26.05 -18.23 -16.65
C VAL A 248 -26.23 -18.39 -18.17
N ASP A 249 -25.30 -17.86 -18.96
CA ASP A 249 -25.38 -17.78 -20.42
C ASP A 249 -24.58 -18.88 -21.14
N ARG A 250 -24.30 -20.03 -20.48
CA ARG A 250 -23.69 -21.23 -21.11
C ARG A 250 -24.36 -21.63 -22.43
N TYR A 251 -25.61 -21.22 -22.59
CA TYR A 251 -26.43 -21.46 -23.77
C TYR A 251 -25.87 -20.84 -25.06
N TYR A 252 -25.01 -19.82 -25.02
CA TYR A 252 -24.56 -19.13 -26.23
C TYR A 252 -23.20 -19.57 -26.80
N ARG A 253 -22.41 -20.38 -26.08
CA ARG A 253 -21.06 -20.78 -26.57
C ARG A 253 -20.98 -22.17 -27.19
N ASP A 254 -21.62 -23.16 -26.58
CA ASP A 254 -21.53 -24.57 -27.00
C ASP A 254 -22.88 -25.20 -27.38
N ALA A 255 -24.01 -24.53 -27.10
CA ALA A 255 -25.28 -24.98 -27.64
C ALA A 255 -25.35 -24.53 -29.10
N GLN A 256 -25.48 -25.48 -30.01
CA GLN A 256 -26.31 -25.18 -31.18
C GLN A 256 -27.65 -24.70 -30.61
N PRO A 257 -28.11 -23.48 -30.93
CA PRO A 257 -29.38 -22.99 -30.41
C PRO A 257 -30.41 -24.11 -30.61
N SER A 258 -31.16 -24.48 -29.56
CA SER A 258 -32.12 -25.59 -29.66
C SER A 258 -33.20 -25.30 -30.69
N ASP A 259 -33.32 -24.04 -31.10
CA ASP A 259 -34.01 -23.60 -32.31
C ASP A 259 -33.00 -23.34 -33.45
N TYR A 260 -32.29 -24.38 -33.87
CA TYR A 260 -31.40 -24.34 -35.04
C TYR A 260 -32.15 -23.87 -36.32
N TRP A 261 -33.49 -23.94 -36.29
CA TRP A 261 -34.38 -23.52 -37.36
C TRP A 261 -34.74 -22.02 -37.35
N SER A 262 -34.62 -21.30 -36.24
CA SER A 262 -35.03 -19.89 -36.18
C SER A 262 -33.93 -18.90 -36.65
N CYS A 263 -32.65 -19.26 -36.52
CA CYS A 263 -31.53 -18.44 -37.02
C CYS A 263 -31.18 -18.70 -38.50
N TYR A 264 -31.70 -19.75 -39.15
CA TYR A 264 -31.29 -20.15 -40.51
C TYR A 264 -32.07 -19.43 -41.64
N ALA A 265 -33.11 -18.66 -41.32
CA ALA A 265 -34.12 -18.30 -42.32
C ALA A 265 -33.95 -16.92 -43.00
N GLN A 266 -32.97 -16.07 -42.64
CA GLN A 266 -32.94 -14.67 -43.11
C GLN A 266 -31.53 -14.00 -43.21
N TYR A 267 -30.83 -14.14 -44.34
CA TYR A 267 -29.55 -13.51 -44.73
C TYR A 267 -29.26 -13.51 -46.26
N PRO A 268 -29.80 -12.55 -47.04
CA PRO A 268 -29.69 -12.61 -48.49
C PRO A 268 -28.23 -12.51 -48.98
N LYS A 269 -27.89 -13.39 -49.93
CA LYS A 269 -26.68 -13.43 -50.77
C LYS A 269 -25.91 -12.09 -50.92
N GLY A 270 -24.64 -12.06 -50.47
CA GLY A 270 -23.63 -11.17 -51.08
C GLY A 270 -22.82 -10.21 -50.20
N LYS A 271 -22.75 -10.36 -48.88
CA LYS A 271 -21.81 -9.58 -48.04
C LYS A 271 -20.93 -10.48 -47.16
N SER A 272 -19.65 -10.14 -47.14
CA SER A 272 -18.58 -10.80 -46.38
C SER A 272 -18.65 -10.46 -44.90
N TYR A 273 -18.53 -11.49 -44.05
CA TYR A 273 -18.34 -11.39 -42.61
C TYR A 273 -16.95 -10.82 -42.26
N PRO A 274 -16.77 -10.21 -41.06
CA PRO A 274 -15.48 -10.12 -40.41
C PRO A 274 -14.97 -11.55 -40.12
N ARG A 275 -13.80 -11.87 -40.69
CA ARG A 275 -12.90 -13.02 -40.42
C ARG A 275 -12.99 -13.50 -38.96
N ASP A 276 -13.17 -14.76 -38.58
CA ASP A 276 -13.08 -16.05 -39.24
C ASP A 276 -13.98 -17.06 -38.48
N PHE A 277 -15.03 -17.58 -39.11
CA PHE A 277 -15.73 -18.76 -38.59
C PHE A 277 -15.74 -19.84 -39.67
N THR A 278 -14.86 -20.82 -39.51
CA THR A 278 -14.84 -22.03 -40.32
C THR A 278 -15.48 -23.16 -39.51
N TYR A 279 -16.80 -23.32 -39.62
CA TYR A 279 -17.44 -24.54 -39.13
C TYR A 279 -17.41 -25.58 -40.26
N ASN A 280 -16.54 -26.57 -40.11
CA ASN A 280 -16.46 -27.77 -40.96
C ASN A 280 -16.24 -27.55 -42.47
N ASN A 281 -15.42 -26.55 -42.85
CA ASN A 281 -14.95 -26.35 -44.23
C ASN A 281 -16.06 -26.15 -45.29
N GLN A 282 -17.27 -25.74 -44.91
CA GLN A 282 -18.37 -25.51 -45.86
C GLN A 282 -18.98 -24.11 -45.70
N SER A 283 -19.18 -23.43 -46.82
CA SER A 283 -19.84 -22.14 -46.93
C SER A 283 -21.33 -22.30 -47.26
N TYR A 284 -22.21 -21.54 -46.62
CA TYR A 284 -23.67 -21.59 -46.85
C TYR A 284 -24.22 -20.19 -47.20
N PRO A 285 -25.10 -20.05 -48.22
CA PRO A 285 -25.79 -18.80 -48.55
C PRO A 285 -27.29 -18.81 -48.22
N ASP A 286 -27.94 -17.63 -48.11
CA ASP A 286 -29.39 -17.52 -47.94
C ASP A 286 -30.16 -16.80 -49.08
N ALA A 287 -31.47 -17.07 -49.13
CA ALA A 287 -32.41 -16.85 -50.22
C ALA A 287 -33.63 -15.90 -50.01
N ALA A 288 -33.87 -15.17 -48.90
CA ALA A 288 -35.27 -14.73 -48.60
C ALA A 288 -35.64 -13.26 -48.27
N GLY A 289 -34.71 -12.28 -48.21
CA GLY A 289 -35.08 -10.84 -48.30
C GLY A 289 -36.16 -10.27 -47.35
N LYS A 290 -36.40 -10.87 -46.18
CA LYS A 290 -37.25 -10.30 -45.11
C LYS A 290 -36.40 -9.96 -43.89
N ASN A 291 -36.66 -8.79 -43.31
CA ASN A 291 -36.15 -8.43 -41.99
C ASN A 291 -36.78 -9.36 -40.98
N GLY A 292 -36.00 -10.20 -40.33
CA GLY A 292 -36.39 -10.68 -39.03
C GLY A 292 -35.17 -10.82 -38.16
N VAL A 293 -35.40 -11.49 -37.05
CA VAL A 293 -34.62 -11.34 -35.83
C VAL A 293 -33.22 -11.86 -36.10
N VAL A 294 -32.31 -10.92 -36.31
CA VAL A 294 -30.87 -11.17 -36.28
C VAL A 294 -30.62 -11.81 -34.91
N CYS A 295 -30.12 -13.04 -34.90
CA CYS A 295 -29.50 -13.61 -33.71
C CYS A 295 -28.33 -12.67 -33.41
N LEU A 296 -28.57 -11.68 -32.55
CA LEU A 296 -27.60 -10.65 -32.18
C LEU A 296 -26.55 -11.36 -31.34
N TRP A 297 -25.55 -11.91 -32.03
CA TRP A 297 -24.30 -12.26 -31.39
C TRP A 297 -23.74 -10.96 -30.86
N HIS A 298 -23.68 -10.85 -29.55
CA HIS A 298 -22.97 -9.77 -28.90
C HIS A 298 -21.51 -9.81 -29.39
N THR A 299 -21.01 -8.66 -29.79
CA THR A 299 -19.57 -8.46 -29.93
C THR A 299 -18.88 -8.75 -28.59
N GLU A 300 -17.59 -9.03 -28.63
CA GLU A 300 -16.81 -9.33 -27.42
C GLU A 300 -16.89 -8.18 -26.39
N ASP A 301 -16.89 -6.95 -26.89
CA ASP A 301 -17.08 -5.74 -26.09
C ASP A 301 -18.49 -5.71 -25.46
N GLU A 302 -19.54 -6.03 -26.22
CA GLU A 302 -20.91 -6.09 -25.69
C GLU A 302 -21.06 -7.20 -24.63
N MET A 303 -20.40 -8.35 -24.78
CA MET A 303 -20.42 -9.41 -23.76
C MET A 303 -19.75 -8.97 -22.46
N PHE A 304 -18.59 -8.32 -22.57
CA PHE A 304 -17.88 -7.78 -21.41
C PHE A 304 -18.71 -6.69 -20.71
N GLU A 305 -19.23 -5.73 -21.47
CA GLU A 305 -20.10 -4.68 -20.95
C GLU A 305 -21.31 -5.27 -20.20
N ILE A 306 -22.01 -6.25 -20.79
CA ILE A 306 -23.14 -6.94 -20.14
C ILE A 306 -22.72 -7.63 -18.85
N ALA A 307 -21.59 -8.34 -18.86
CA ALA A 307 -21.08 -9.01 -17.65
C ALA A 307 -20.75 -7.99 -16.54
N MET A 308 -20.35 -6.77 -16.89
CA MET A 308 -19.99 -5.72 -15.93
C MET A 308 -21.19 -4.90 -15.43
N LEU A 309 -22.37 -4.97 -16.07
CA LEU A 309 -23.57 -4.21 -15.66
C LEU A 309 -24.05 -4.49 -14.22
N GLY A 310 -23.60 -5.58 -13.60
CA GLY A 310 -23.99 -5.98 -12.24
C GLY A 310 -23.28 -5.24 -11.10
N ASP A 311 -22.17 -4.53 -11.35
CA ASP A 311 -21.37 -3.87 -10.29
C ASP A 311 -21.23 -2.36 -10.49
N VAL A 312 -21.85 -1.62 -9.56
CA VAL A 312 -21.94 -0.16 -9.62
C VAL A 312 -20.64 0.52 -9.16
N TRP A 313 -19.85 -0.08 -8.27
CA TRP A 313 -18.67 0.61 -7.70
C TRP A 313 -17.52 0.73 -8.70
N TYR A 314 -17.23 -0.32 -9.47
CA TYR A 314 -16.17 -0.32 -10.49
C TYR A 314 -16.39 0.76 -11.56
N THR A 315 -17.64 0.92 -11.99
CA THR A 315 -18.03 1.95 -12.96
C THR A 315 -17.99 3.35 -12.35
N THR A 316 -18.43 3.50 -11.09
CA THR A 316 -18.42 4.78 -10.35
C THR A 316 -16.99 5.27 -10.09
N ASP A 317 -16.07 4.37 -9.76
CA ASP A 317 -14.64 4.68 -9.52
C ASP A 317 -13.83 4.77 -10.83
N GLY A 318 -14.50 4.84 -11.99
CA GLY A 318 -13.85 5.12 -13.28
C GLY A 318 -12.86 4.05 -13.72
N TRP A 319 -13.02 2.80 -13.25
CA TRP A 319 -12.17 1.70 -13.67
C TRP A 319 -12.60 1.14 -15.04
N ASN A 320 -13.85 1.32 -15.47
CA ASN A 320 -14.30 0.84 -16.79
C ASN A 320 -13.52 1.44 -17.97
N PRO A 321 -13.39 2.77 -18.07
CA PRO A 321 -12.74 3.40 -19.22
C PRO A 321 -11.24 3.08 -19.38
N ILE A 322 -10.59 2.62 -18.30
CA ILE A 322 -9.14 2.35 -18.25
C ILE A 322 -8.82 0.85 -18.33
N THR A 323 -9.86 0.03 -18.48
CA THR A 323 -9.74 -1.42 -18.53
C THR A 323 -9.79 -1.87 -19.98
N THR A 324 -8.70 -2.49 -20.43
CA THR A 324 -8.64 -3.13 -21.75
C THR A 324 -8.96 -4.61 -21.58
N TYR A 325 -10.15 -5.03 -22.01
CA TYR A 325 -10.50 -6.43 -22.16
C TYR A 325 -10.08 -6.93 -23.55
N THR A 326 -9.53 -8.13 -23.64
CA THR A 326 -9.21 -8.78 -24.91
C THR A 326 -9.58 -10.25 -24.84
N ASN A 327 -10.51 -10.66 -25.67
CA ASN A 327 -10.80 -12.08 -25.85
C ASN A 327 -9.67 -12.74 -26.64
N ILE A 328 -9.09 -13.82 -26.10
CA ILE A 328 -8.03 -14.57 -26.79
C ILE A 328 -8.65 -15.78 -27.50
N SER A 329 -9.56 -16.45 -26.82
CA SER A 329 -10.25 -17.62 -27.32
C SER A 329 -11.56 -17.80 -26.59
N ASN A 330 -12.36 -18.73 -27.10
CA ASN A 330 -13.58 -19.15 -26.44
C ASN A 330 -13.35 -19.48 -24.94
N THR A 331 -12.20 -20.03 -24.56
CA THR A 331 -11.85 -20.38 -23.16
C THR A 331 -10.90 -19.40 -22.47
N GLU A 332 -10.56 -18.26 -23.08
CA GLU A 332 -9.51 -17.41 -22.53
C GLU A 332 -9.67 -15.93 -22.87
N ALA A 333 -9.43 -15.07 -21.90
CA ALA A 333 -9.38 -13.62 -22.09
C ALA A 333 -8.29 -12.99 -21.23
N THR A 334 -7.93 -11.75 -21.55
CA THR A 334 -7.03 -10.93 -20.74
C THR A 334 -7.66 -9.60 -20.38
N VAL A 335 -7.28 -9.09 -19.22
CA VAL A 335 -7.57 -7.73 -18.78
C VAL A 335 -6.27 -7.02 -18.47
N GLU A 336 -6.15 -5.80 -18.96
CA GLU A 336 -5.10 -4.86 -18.59
C GLU A 336 -5.73 -3.58 -18.06
N PHE A 337 -5.02 -2.92 -17.15
CA PHE A 337 -5.34 -1.56 -16.73
C PHE A 337 -4.26 -0.61 -17.25
N ASP A 338 -4.66 0.60 -17.62
CA ASP A 338 -3.72 1.67 -17.96
C ASP A 338 -2.76 1.94 -16.79
N ASN A 339 -1.52 2.34 -17.10
CA ASN A 339 -0.44 2.58 -16.13
C ASN A 339 -0.07 1.40 -15.21
N CYS A 340 -0.61 0.21 -15.43
CA CYS A 340 -0.20 -1.00 -14.75
C CYS A 340 0.77 -1.81 -15.60
N ASN A 341 1.79 -2.38 -14.94
CA ASN A 341 2.73 -3.32 -15.56
C ASN A 341 2.28 -4.79 -15.46
N ILE A 342 1.02 -5.04 -15.10
CA ILE A 342 0.41 -6.36 -14.94
C ILE A 342 -0.66 -6.59 -16.01
N ARG A 343 -0.72 -7.82 -16.51
CA ARG A 343 -1.81 -8.33 -17.34
C ARG A 343 -2.45 -9.51 -16.61
N TYR A 344 -3.76 -9.46 -16.46
CA TYR A 344 -4.55 -10.54 -15.90
C TYR A 344 -5.05 -11.44 -17.02
N ARG A 345 -5.01 -12.76 -16.81
CA ARG A 345 -5.43 -13.78 -17.76
C ARG A 345 -6.48 -14.66 -17.10
N TYR A 346 -7.63 -14.74 -17.74
CA TYR A 346 -8.81 -15.49 -17.30
C TYR A 346 -8.94 -16.72 -18.19
N LYS A 347 -8.97 -17.91 -17.59
CA LYS A 347 -9.25 -19.16 -18.29
C LYS A 347 -10.59 -19.72 -17.85
N TYR A 348 -11.49 -19.91 -18.80
CA TYR A 348 -12.82 -20.45 -18.57
C TYR A 348 -12.79 -21.98 -18.70
N VAL A 349 -12.80 -22.65 -17.55
CA VAL A 349 -12.93 -24.11 -17.43
C VAL A 349 -14.37 -24.40 -17.04
N SER A 350 -14.93 -25.56 -17.40
CA SER A 350 -16.35 -25.89 -17.17
C SER A 350 -16.81 -25.63 -15.71
N GLY A 351 -17.43 -24.47 -15.48
CA GLY A 351 -17.96 -24.03 -14.18
C GLY A 351 -17.03 -23.20 -13.31
N GLU A 352 -15.82 -22.90 -13.76
CA GLU A 352 -14.85 -22.12 -13.01
C GLU A 352 -14.02 -21.23 -13.94
N THR A 353 -13.88 -19.95 -13.57
CA THR A 353 -12.88 -19.08 -14.20
C THR A 353 -11.61 -19.13 -13.35
N VAL A 354 -10.48 -19.47 -13.95
CA VAL A 354 -9.17 -19.42 -13.31
C VAL A 354 -8.51 -18.08 -13.63
N LEU A 355 -8.11 -17.35 -12.59
CA LEU A 355 -7.38 -16.08 -12.72
C LEU A 355 -5.89 -16.34 -12.55
N SER A 356 -5.10 -15.85 -13.49
CA SER A 356 -3.63 -15.83 -13.45
C SER A 356 -3.16 -14.43 -13.86
N TYR A 357 -1.90 -14.11 -13.62
CA TYR A 357 -1.32 -12.85 -14.06
C TYR A 357 0.08 -13.05 -14.64
N GLU A 358 0.49 -12.11 -15.48
CA GLU A 358 1.85 -11.99 -16.00
C GLU A 358 2.31 -10.53 -15.96
N LEU A 359 3.60 -10.33 -15.70
CA LEU A 359 4.22 -9.01 -15.79
C LEU A 359 4.45 -8.65 -17.27
N LYS A 360 4.14 -7.42 -17.64
CA LYS A 360 4.54 -6.84 -18.93
C LYS A 360 6.07 -6.84 -18.96
N THR A 361 6.65 -7.35 -20.04
CA THR A 361 8.10 -7.66 -20.16
C THR A 361 9.00 -6.55 -19.60
N GLY A 362 9.88 -6.90 -18.66
CA GLY A 362 10.93 -6.00 -18.14
C GLY A 362 10.68 -5.38 -16.76
N SER A 363 9.56 -5.67 -16.08
CA SER A 363 9.33 -5.19 -14.71
C SER A 363 9.79 -6.19 -13.63
N GLY A 364 10.33 -5.67 -12.52
CA GLY A 364 10.82 -6.47 -11.39
C GLY A 364 9.78 -6.72 -10.27
N ALA A 365 8.71 -5.92 -10.22
CA ALA A 365 7.62 -6.04 -9.25
C ALA A 365 6.29 -5.56 -9.88
N ILE A 366 5.16 -6.06 -9.39
CA ILE A 366 3.83 -5.59 -9.80
C ILE A 366 3.67 -4.15 -9.33
N SER A 367 3.30 -3.26 -10.25
CA SER A 367 2.97 -1.87 -9.94
C SER A 367 1.94 -1.33 -10.93
N CYS A 368 0.97 -0.65 -10.33
CA CYS A 368 0.21 0.47 -10.86
C CYS A 368 0.59 1.71 -10.02
#